data_AF-A0A7D5MMX6-F1
#
_entry.id   AF-A0A7D5MMX6-F1
#
_cell.length_a   1.000
_cell.length_b   1.000
_cell.length_c   1.000
_cell.angle_alpha   90.00
_cell.angle_beta   90.00
_cell.angle_gamma   90.00
#
_symmetry.space_group_name_H-M   'P 1'
#
loop_
_entity.id
_entity.type
_entity.pdbx_description
1 polymer ?
#
loop_
_entity_poly.entity_id
_entity_poly.type
_entity_poly.pdbx_seq_one_letter_code
_entity_poly.pdbx_strand_id
1 'polypeptide(L)'
;MKGKQGEEQVKEEVFLLKALTHKQLAQMYGVSWLTFQNWIKKVEHEVGRKTGHFYHIHQVKKIFQIFGLPNQIDLSLKDLNEINKLI
;
A
#
# COMPACT_ATOMS: atom_id res chain seq x y z
N MET A 1 13.02 32.64 28.31
CA MET A 1 13.29 32.60 26.86
C MET A 1 13.36 31.13 26.44
N LYS A 2 12.74 30.83 25.29
CA LYS A 2 12.26 29.50 24.85
C LYS A 2 13.40 28.48 24.65
N GLY A 3 13.31 27.34 25.33
CA GLY A 3 14.19 26.18 25.12
C GLY A 3 13.55 25.21 24.12
N LYS A 4 14.18 25.15 22.94
CA LYS A 4 14.21 24.11 21.90
C LYS A 4 13.15 22.99 22.00
N GLN A 5 12.23 23.03 21.03
CA GLN A 5 11.37 21.90 20.65
C GLN A 5 12.26 20.73 20.21
N GLY A 6 11.96 19.54 20.72
CA GLY A 6 12.62 18.30 20.32
C GLY A 6 12.30 18.00 18.86
N GLU A 7 13.35 17.81 18.06
CA GLU A 7 13.25 17.25 16.73
C GLU A 7 12.85 15.78 16.88
N GLU A 8 11.58 15.49 16.63
CA GLU A 8 11.07 14.14 16.53
C GLU A 8 11.76 13.45 15.34
N GLN A 9 12.69 12.56 15.63
CA GLN A 9 13.44 11.81 14.63
C GLN A 9 12.47 10.84 13.94
N VAL A 10 11.88 11.27 12.83
CA VAL A 10 11.15 10.40 11.92
C VAL A 10 12.17 9.40 11.37
N LYS A 11 12.20 8.18 11.93
CA LYS A 11 12.88 7.05 11.29
C LYS A 11 12.23 6.88 9.94
N GLU A 12 12.93 7.24 8.87
CA GLU A 12 12.50 6.93 7.51
C GLU A 12 12.38 5.41 7.40
N GLU A 13 11.14 4.91 7.43
CA GLU A 13 10.87 3.50 7.15
C GLU A 13 11.12 3.26 5.66
N VAL A 14 12.34 2.82 5.35
CA VAL A 14 12.73 2.48 4.00
C VAL A 14 12.08 1.16 3.61
N PHE A 15 11.05 1.23 2.76
CA PHE A 15 10.44 0.03 2.19
C PHE A 15 11.30 -0.53 1.05
N LEU A 16 12.00 -1.64 1.31
CA LEU A 16 12.78 -2.35 0.29
C LEU A 16 11.86 -3.08 -0.70
N LEU A 17 11.82 -2.56 -1.93
CA LEU A 17 10.99 -3.12 -2.98
C LEU A 17 11.54 -4.47 -3.48
N LYS A 18 10.71 -5.51 -3.46
CA LYS A 18 11.03 -6.85 -3.94
C LYS A 18 10.02 -7.33 -4.97
N ALA A 19 10.34 -8.41 -5.69
CA ALA A 19 9.36 -9.10 -6.50
C ALA A 19 8.25 -9.66 -5.60
N LEU A 20 7.00 -9.42 -5.98
CA LEU A 20 5.84 -9.81 -5.18
C LEU A 20 4.87 -10.64 -5.99
N THR A 21 4.32 -11.64 -5.34
CA THR A 21 3.20 -12.38 -5.90
C THR A 21 1.94 -11.52 -5.86
N HIS A 22 1.02 -11.87 -6.73
CA HIS A 22 -0.30 -11.31 -6.74
C HIS A 22 -1.09 -11.51 -5.42
N LYS A 23 -0.88 -12.63 -4.71
CA LYS A 23 -1.48 -12.86 -3.39
C LYS A 23 -0.93 -11.90 -2.34
N GLN A 24 0.39 -11.69 -2.32
CA GLN A 24 1.02 -10.73 -1.41
C GLN A 24 0.53 -9.31 -1.68
N LEU A 25 0.43 -8.91 -2.95
CA LEU A 25 -0.10 -7.59 -3.31
C LEU A 25 -1.56 -7.43 -2.84
N ALA A 26 -2.42 -8.40 -3.13
CA ALA A 26 -3.81 -8.36 -2.67
C ALA A 26 -3.92 -8.22 -1.14
N GLN A 27 -3.10 -8.97 -0.40
CA GLN A 27 -3.05 -8.90 1.07
C GLN A 27 -2.58 -7.53 1.57
N MET A 28 -1.54 -6.95 0.96
CA MET A 28 -1.05 -5.61 1.34
C MET A 28 -2.14 -4.55 1.13
N TYR A 29 -2.89 -4.62 0.04
CA TYR A 29 -4.03 -3.73 -0.22
C TYR A 29 -5.31 -4.11 0.55
N GLY A 30 -5.29 -5.15 1.38
CA GLY A 30 -6.45 -5.57 2.18
C GLY A 30 -7.63 -6.09 1.37
N VAL A 31 -7.41 -6.59 0.16
CA VAL A 31 -8.46 -7.07 -0.75
C VAL A 31 -8.32 -8.54 -1.10
N SER A 32 -9.43 -9.14 -1.56
CA SER A 32 -9.39 -10.50 -2.09
C SER A 32 -8.52 -10.58 -3.36
N TRP A 33 -7.98 -11.77 -3.63
CA TRP A 33 -7.24 -12.02 -4.88
C TRP A 33 -8.06 -11.66 -6.12
N LEU A 34 -9.35 -12.02 -6.16
CA LEU A 34 -10.21 -11.74 -7.31
C LEU A 34 -10.39 -10.23 -7.52
N THR A 35 -10.55 -9.48 -6.44
CA THR A 35 -10.62 -8.01 -6.46
C THR A 35 -9.34 -7.41 -7.03
N PHE A 36 -8.18 -7.82 -6.49
CA PHE A 36 -6.89 -7.32 -6.96
C PHE A 36 -6.63 -7.67 -8.42
N GLN A 37 -7.01 -8.88 -8.85
CA GLN A 37 -6.89 -9.30 -10.25
C GLN A 37 -7.73 -8.40 -11.18
N ASN A 38 -8.94 -8.04 -10.77
CA ASN A 38 -9.79 -7.13 -11.55
C ASN A 38 -9.22 -5.71 -11.62
N TRP A 39 -8.53 -5.24 -10.58
CA TRP A 39 -7.82 -3.96 -10.61
C TRP A 39 -6.66 -4.00 -11.59
N ILE A 40 -5.80 -5.03 -11.50
CA ILE A 40 -4.66 -5.17 -12.40
C ILE A 40 -5.10 -5.26 -13.87
N LYS A 41 -6.19 -5.98 -14.18
CA LYS A 41 -6.71 -6.06 -15.55
C LYS A 41 -6.99 -4.70 -16.18
N LYS A 42 -7.43 -3.71 -15.38
CA LYS A 42 -7.71 -2.35 -15.88
C LYS A 42 -6.43 -1.58 -16.25
N VAL A 43 -5.31 -1.93 -15.63
CA VAL A 43 -4.02 -1.24 -15.79
C VAL A 43 -2.92 -2.15 -16.34
N GLU A 44 -3.29 -3.30 -16.90
CA GLU A 44 -2.34 -4.32 -17.39
C GLU A 44 -1.45 -3.76 -18.50
N HIS A 45 -1.98 -2.84 -19.30
CA HIS A 45 -1.23 -2.15 -20.36
C HIS A 45 -0.09 -1.27 -19.80
N GLU A 46 -0.26 -0.69 -18.61
CA GLU A 46 0.76 0.15 -17.96
C GLU A 46 1.76 -0.69 -17.17
N VAL A 47 1.26 -1.65 -16.40
CA VAL A 47 2.06 -2.53 -15.52
C VAL A 47 2.85 -3.58 -16.32
N GLY A 48 2.29 -4.03 -17.44
CA GLY A 48 2.80 -5.13 -18.25
C GLY A 48 2.34 -6.50 -17.74
N ARG A 49 2.49 -7.51 -18.60
CA ARG A 49 2.11 -8.89 -18.27
C ARG A 49 2.99 -9.45 -17.15
N LYS A 50 2.36 -10.21 -16.25
CA LYS A 50 3.04 -10.91 -15.17
C LYS A 50 3.92 -12.04 -15.72
N THR A 51 5.15 -12.17 -15.22
CA THR A 51 6.03 -13.31 -15.53
C THR A 51 5.79 -14.44 -14.52
N GLY A 52 5.11 -15.51 -14.94
CA GLY A 52 4.78 -16.63 -14.05
C GLY A 52 3.88 -16.22 -12.88
N HIS A 53 4.32 -16.43 -11.64
CA HIS A 53 3.53 -16.11 -10.44
C HIS A 53 3.85 -14.75 -9.81
N PHE A 54 4.90 -14.07 -10.27
CA PHE A 54 5.47 -12.87 -9.65
C PHE A 54 5.37 -11.65 -10.56
N TYR A 55 5.18 -10.49 -9.94
CA TYR A 55 5.48 -9.20 -10.55
C TYR A 55 6.92 -8.83 -10.25
N HIS A 56 7.67 -8.46 -11.27
CA HIS A 56 9.03 -7.96 -11.12
C HIS A 56 9.03 -6.61 -10.38
N ILE A 57 10.19 -6.23 -9.84
CA ILE A 57 10.36 -5.02 -9.03
C ILE A 57 9.80 -3.77 -9.75
N HIS A 58 10.04 -3.62 -11.05
CA HIS A 58 9.50 -2.50 -11.84
C HIS A 58 7.97 -2.52 -11.95
N GLN A 59 7.36 -3.71 -12.02
CA GLN A 59 5.92 -3.87 -12.08
C GLN A 59 5.30 -3.57 -10.72
N VAL A 60 5.90 -4.06 -9.63
CA VAL A 60 5.48 -3.73 -8.26
C VAL A 60 5.55 -2.22 -8.03
N LYS A 61 6.64 -1.57 -8.48
CA LYS A 61 6.77 -0.11 -8.42
C LYS A 61 5.62 0.59 -9.13
N LYS A 62 5.30 0.20 -10.36
CA LYS A 62 4.18 0.77 -11.13
C LYS A 62 2.84 0.54 -10.44
N ILE A 63 2.60 -0.66 -9.91
CA ILE A 63 1.38 -0.98 -9.16
C ILE A 63 1.22 -0.01 -7.98
N PHE A 64 2.30 0.24 -7.23
CA PHE A 64 2.28 1.19 -6.10
C PHE A 64 2.11 2.64 -6.55
N GLN A 65 2.64 3.01 -7.71
CA GLN A 65 2.42 4.34 -8.28
C GLN A 65 0.97 4.55 -8.71
N ILE A 66 0.31 3.52 -9.23
CA ILE A 66 -1.06 3.59 -9.76
C ILE A 66 -2.09 3.51 -8.64
N PHE A 67 -1.96 2.54 -7.73
CA PHE A 67 -2.95 2.30 -6.67
C PHE A 67 -2.61 3.00 -5.35
N GLY A 68 -1.47 3.68 -5.28
CA GLY A 68 -0.92 4.21 -4.04
C GLY A 68 -0.17 3.14 -3.24
N LEU A 69 0.56 3.60 -2.22
CA LEU A 69 1.22 2.71 -1.27
C LEU A 69 0.16 1.96 -0.47
N PRO A 70 0.33 0.64 -0.25
CA PRO A 70 -0.58 -0.14 0.55
C PRO A 70 -0.36 0.17 2.04
N ASN A 71 -0.79 1.35 2.48
CA ASN A 71 -0.84 1.69 3.89
C ASN A 71 -2.13 1.09 4.43
N GLN A 72 -2.00 0.02 5.21
CA GLN A 72 -3.08 -0.40 6.09
C GLN A 72 -3.26 0.72 7.11
N ILE A 73 -4.43 1.36 7.11
CA ILE A 73 -4.78 2.29 8.17
C ILE A 73 -5.05 1.42 9.40
N ASP A 74 -4.14 1.44 10.37
CA ASP A 74 -4.42 0.91 11.70
C ASP A 74 -5.48 1.81 12.34
N LEU A 75 -6.75 1.40 12.24
CA LEU A 75 -7.84 2.06 12.91
C LEU A 75 -7.86 1.61 14.37
N SER A 76 -7.60 2.53 15.28
CA SER A 76 -7.84 2.31 16.70
C SER A 76 -9.34 2.40 17.01
N LEU A 77 -9.76 1.86 18.17
CA LEU A 77 -11.14 2.02 18.65
C LEU A 77 -11.55 3.49 18.81
N LYS A 78 -10.59 4.41 19.00
CA LYS A 78 -10.87 5.84 19.08
C LYS A 78 -11.28 6.39 17.70
N ASP A 79 -10.55 6.01 16.66
CA ASP A 79 -10.81 6.44 15.29
C ASP A 79 -12.20 5.97 14.81
N LEU A 80 -12.59 4.74 15.15
CA LEU A 80 -13.92 4.20 14.84
C LEU A 80 -15.06 4.95 15.55
N ASN A 81 -14.85 5.35 16.80
CA ASN A 81 -15.86 6.08 17.58
C ASN A 81 -16.03 7.52 17.08
N GLU A 82 -14.98 8.15 16.55
CA GLU A 82 -15.06 9.48 15.94
C GLU A 82 -15.82 9.43 14.61
N ILE A 83 -15.57 8.42 13.77
CA ILE A 83 -16.31 8.23 12.51
C ILE A 83 -17.82 8.07 12.78
N ASN A 84 -18.20 7.26 13.76
CA ASN A 84 -19.60 7.03 14.10
C ASN A 84 -20.30 8.28 14.71
N LYS A 85 -19.56 9.29 15.17
CA LYS A 85 -20.14 10.55 15.65
C LYS A 85 -20.42 11.56 14.54
N LEU A 86 -19.85 11.36 13.34
CA LEU A 86 -19.99 12.26 12.20
C LEU A 86 -21.10 11.83 11.21
N ILE A 87 -21.69 10.65 11.43
CA ILE A 87 -22.81 10.08 10.66
C ILE A 87 -24.09 10.25 11.49
#